data_AF-A0A8H5S0E6-F1
#
_entry.id   AF-A0A8H5S0E6-F1
#
_cell.length_a   1.000
_cell.length_b   1.000
_cell.length_c   1.000
_cell.angle_alpha   90.00
_cell.angle_beta   90.00
_cell.angle_gamma   90.00
#
_symmetry.space_group_name_H-M   'P 1'
#
loop_
_entity.id
_entity.type
_entity.pdbx_description
1 polymer ?
#
loop_
_entity_poly.entity_id
_entity_poly.type
_entity_poly.pdbx_seq_one_letter_code
_entity_poly.pdbx_strand_id
1 'polypeptide(L)'
;MIYHEITFPSTFDPHRAWDYEGLQRDARFDQVMLSLDEPRAPNKGDFLIVADVDEIPRPQTLLVLRYCKFPRRLTLSSKFYYYSFQFLHTGPEWQHPQATYYQGHRTLKPTNLRNGDGGFRAFRFLKRGVLSNAGWHCSSCFPTIDQFLNKMVSFSHRWMNREEYRDKDKITAAVRQGKDLWGREQDKFLRIENNKDMPPLVPKEPSRFGYMMSRNGMSAGFLDYNGN
;
A
#
# COMPACT_ATOMS: atom_id res chain seq x y z
N MET A 1 -12.66 10.26 -6.76
CA MET A 1 -12.75 8.91 -6.16
C MET A 1 -13.95 8.22 -6.77
N ILE A 2 -13.79 6.99 -7.25
CA ILE A 2 -14.86 6.22 -7.88
C ILE A 2 -15.19 5.06 -6.93
N TYR A 3 -16.47 4.92 -6.60
CA TYR A 3 -16.97 3.79 -5.82
C TYR A 3 -17.57 2.77 -6.79
N HIS A 4 -17.23 1.51 -6.62
CA HIS A 4 -17.70 0.43 -7.47
C HIS A 4 -17.90 -0.84 -6.63
N GLU A 5 -19.08 -1.43 -6.74
CA GLU A 5 -19.36 -2.74 -6.19
C GLU A 5 -18.90 -3.81 -7.19
N ILE A 6 -18.02 -4.69 -6.75
CA ILE A 6 -17.40 -5.68 -7.64
C ILE A 6 -18.46 -6.68 -8.08
N THR A 7 -18.60 -6.81 -9.40
CA THR A 7 -19.41 -7.88 -9.97
C THR A 7 -18.57 -9.15 -10.06
N PHE A 8 -19.03 -10.22 -9.42
CA PHE A 8 -18.36 -11.52 -9.49
C PHE A 8 -18.74 -12.22 -10.81
N PRO A 9 -17.78 -12.68 -11.62
CA PRO A 9 -18.07 -13.52 -12.77
C PRO A 9 -18.80 -14.79 -12.35
N SER A 10 -19.75 -15.28 -13.15
CA SER A 10 -20.46 -16.53 -12.87
C SER A 10 -19.54 -17.75 -12.81
N THR A 11 -18.36 -17.67 -13.42
CA THR A 11 -17.30 -18.69 -13.41
C THR A 11 -16.28 -18.51 -12.28
N PHE A 12 -16.49 -17.57 -11.36
CA PHE A 12 -15.57 -17.33 -10.26
C PHE A 12 -15.71 -18.41 -9.18
N ASP A 13 -14.71 -19.28 -9.11
CA ASP A 13 -14.61 -20.38 -8.16
C ASP A 13 -13.32 -20.24 -7.32
N PRO A 14 -13.35 -19.44 -6.24
CA PRO A 14 -12.16 -19.16 -5.45
C PRO A 14 -11.83 -20.31 -4.49
N HIS A 15 -10.55 -20.71 -4.44
CA HIS A 15 -10.07 -21.74 -3.51
C HIS A 15 -9.11 -21.17 -2.46
N ARG A 16 -8.63 -19.94 -2.65
CA ARG A 16 -7.64 -19.26 -1.80
C ARG A 16 -8.06 -17.82 -1.56
N ALA A 17 -7.63 -17.25 -0.44
CA ALA A 17 -7.83 -15.82 -0.15
C ALA A 17 -7.30 -14.91 -1.27
N TRP A 18 -6.20 -15.32 -1.92
CA TRP A 18 -5.57 -14.57 -3.01
C TRP A 18 -6.40 -14.54 -4.30
N ASP A 19 -7.37 -15.44 -4.49
CA ASP A 19 -8.24 -15.43 -5.67
C ASP A 19 -9.20 -14.24 -5.60
N TYR A 20 -9.72 -13.95 -4.41
CA TYR A 20 -10.51 -12.75 -4.14
C TYR A 20 -9.68 -11.47 -4.32
N GLU A 21 -8.45 -11.45 -3.82
CA GLU A 21 -7.55 -10.31 -4.02
C GLU A 21 -7.28 -10.08 -5.51
N GLY A 22 -7.00 -11.15 -6.26
CA GLY A 22 -6.76 -11.10 -7.69
C GLY A 22 -7.93 -10.49 -8.45
N LEU A 23 -9.15 -10.97 -8.17
CA LEU A 23 -10.38 -10.42 -8.73
C LEU A 23 -10.58 -8.94 -8.33
N GLN A 24 -10.44 -8.61 -7.05
CA GLN A 24 -10.63 -7.25 -6.55
C GLN A 24 -9.70 -6.26 -7.26
N ARG A 25 -8.46 -6.66 -7.48
CA ARG A 25 -7.44 -5.82 -8.09
C ARG A 25 -7.67 -5.65 -9.59
N ASP A 26 -8.00 -6.73 -10.29
CA ASP A 26 -8.28 -6.69 -11.73
C ASP A 26 -9.62 -6.00 -12.04
N ALA A 27 -10.63 -6.09 -11.15
CA ALA A 27 -11.92 -5.42 -11.31
C ALA A 27 -11.78 -3.89 -11.40
N ARG A 28 -10.81 -3.29 -10.71
CA ARG A 28 -10.51 -1.85 -10.84
C ARG A 28 -10.13 -1.47 -12.28
N PHE A 29 -9.50 -2.38 -13.00
CA PHE A 29 -9.15 -2.18 -14.40
C PHE A 29 -10.31 -2.59 -15.33
N ASP A 30 -10.75 -3.84 -15.24
CA ASP A 30 -11.70 -4.43 -16.18
C ASP A 30 -13.13 -3.86 -16.04
N GLN A 31 -13.60 -3.61 -14.81
CA GLN A 31 -14.98 -3.19 -14.54
C GLN A 31 -15.12 -1.66 -14.40
N VAL A 32 -14.08 -1.00 -13.87
CA VAL A 32 -14.13 0.45 -13.61
C VAL A 32 -13.37 1.21 -14.69
N MET A 33 -12.06 1.01 -14.82
CA MET A 33 -11.25 1.86 -15.68
C MET A 33 -11.65 1.78 -17.16
N LEU A 34 -11.92 0.58 -17.66
CA LEU A 34 -12.31 0.36 -19.06
C LEU A 34 -13.74 0.78 -19.38
N SER A 35 -14.59 1.02 -18.36
CA SER A 35 -15.97 1.49 -18.55
C SER A 35 -16.11 3.00 -18.45
N LEU A 36 -15.00 3.74 -18.24
CA LEU A 36 -15.04 5.20 -18.18
C LEU A 36 -15.20 5.80 -19.58
N ASP A 37 -16.13 6.73 -19.72
CA ASP A 37 -16.28 7.58 -20.90
C ASP A 37 -15.33 8.79 -20.87
N GLU A 38 -15.14 9.41 -22.04
CA GLU A 38 -14.40 10.67 -22.18
C GLU A 38 -14.96 11.77 -21.26
N PRO A 39 -14.11 12.61 -20.64
CA PRO A 39 -12.65 12.70 -20.80
C PRO A 39 -11.85 11.81 -19.82
N ARG A 40 -12.50 10.85 -19.16
CA ARG A 40 -11.88 10.01 -18.10
C ARG A 40 -11.40 8.65 -18.63
N ALA A 41 -11.75 8.30 -19.87
CA ALA A 41 -11.27 7.11 -20.53
C ALA A 41 -9.73 7.14 -20.66
N PRO A 42 -9.05 5.99 -20.49
CA PRO A 42 -7.61 5.94 -20.68
C PRO A 42 -7.19 6.01 -22.14
N ASN A 43 -6.15 6.80 -22.39
CA ASN A 43 -5.51 6.91 -23.70
C ASN A 43 -4.31 5.97 -23.81
N LYS A 44 -4.10 5.39 -25.00
CA LYS A 44 -2.91 4.58 -25.25
C LYS A 44 -1.65 5.40 -24.96
N GLY A 45 -0.78 4.86 -24.11
CA GLY A 45 0.44 5.55 -23.68
C GLY A 45 0.33 6.24 -22.33
N ASP A 46 -0.88 6.38 -21.77
CA ASP A 46 -1.04 6.76 -20.36
C ASP A 46 -0.31 5.77 -19.47
N PHE A 47 0.28 6.25 -18.38
CA PHE A 47 0.84 5.36 -17.36
C PHE A 47 -0.21 5.06 -16.29
N LEU A 48 -0.20 3.82 -15.81
CA LEU A 48 -1.05 3.30 -14.76
C LEU A 48 -0.20 3.00 -13.55
N ILE A 49 -0.70 3.35 -12.37
CA ILE A 49 -0.09 2.98 -11.09
C ILE A 49 -1.08 2.09 -10.35
N VAL A 50 -0.63 0.91 -9.96
CA VAL A 50 -1.40 -0.05 -9.15
C VAL A 50 -0.82 -0.03 -7.75
N ALA A 51 -1.55 0.63 -6.85
CA ALA A 51 -1.17 0.88 -5.48
C ALA A 51 -2.27 0.47 -4.50
N ASP A 52 -1.85 0.11 -3.29
CA ASP A 52 -2.73 0.08 -2.13
C ASP A 52 -2.87 1.48 -1.52
N VAL A 53 -3.88 1.68 -0.67
CA VAL A 53 -4.24 3.01 -0.14
C VAL A 53 -3.15 3.63 0.76
N ASP A 54 -2.31 2.77 1.34
CA ASP A 54 -1.16 3.10 2.17
C ASP A 54 0.15 3.19 1.37
N GLU A 55 0.13 2.98 0.06
CA GLU A 55 1.26 3.13 -0.87
C GLU A 55 1.11 4.45 -1.65
N ILE A 56 1.83 5.50 -1.22
CA ILE A 56 1.68 6.87 -1.73
C ILE A 56 2.91 7.25 -2.56
N PRO A 57 2.82 7.32 -3.91
CA PRO A 57 3.90 7.82 -4.75
C PRO A 57 4.25 9.28 -4.43
N ARG A 58 5.54 9.62 -4.52
CA ARG A 58 5.98 11.01 -4.40
C ARG A 58 5.50 11.84 -5.61
N PRO A 59 5.19 13.14 -5.44
CA PRO A 59 4.89 14.01 -6.56
C PRO A 59 6.00 14.02 -7.64
N GLN A 60 7.26 13.99 -7.21
CA GLN A 60 8.42 13.93 -8.11
C GLN A 60 8.44 12.65 -8.94
N THR A 61 8.02 11.51 -8.36
CA THR A 61 7.89 10.25 -9.09
C THR A 61 6.91 10.39 -10.25
N LEU A 62 5.75 11.03 -10.02
CA LEU A 62 4.77 11.25 -11.08
C LEU A 62 5.33 12.12 -12.23
N LEU A 63 6.15 13.12 -11.90
CA LEU A 63 6.85 13.93 -12.91
C LEU A 63 7.83 13.08 -13.71
N VAL A 64 8.63 12.23 -13.06
CA VAL A 64 9.55 11.31 -13.74
C VAL A 64 8.79 10.37 -14.68
N LEU A 65 7.68 9.77 -14.23
CA LEU A 65 6.85 8.88 -15.07
C LEU A 65 6.24 9.60 -16.27
N ARG A 66 5.93 10.88 -16.13
CA ARG A 66 5.35 11.71 -17.21
C ARG A 66 6.38 12.05 -18.28
N TYR A 67 7.61 12.37 -17.90
CA TYR A 67 8.63 12.87 -18.82
C TYR A 67 9.63 11.82 -19.32
N CYS A 68 9.78 10.71 -18.60
CA CYS A 68 10.74 9.66 -18.93
C CYS A 68 10.05 8.40 -19.45
N LYS A 69 10.71 7.71 -20.39
CA LYS A 69 10.32 6.35 -20.76
C LYS A 69 10.80 5.38 -19.70
N PHE A 70 9.96 4.44 -19.31
CA PHE A 70 10.31 3.38 -18.37
C PHE A 70 9.97 1.98 -18.94
N PRO A 71 10.53 0.90 -18.38
CA PRO A 71 10.21 -0.46 -18.84
C PRO A 71 8.72 -0.78 -18.67
N ARG A 72 8.22 -1.81 -19.38
CA ARG A 72 6.81 -2.20 -19.30
C ARG A 72 6.33 -2.49 -17.86
N ARG A 73 7.23 -2.94 -16.99
CA ARG A 73 6.97 -3.12 -15.56
C ARG A 73 7.97 -2.29 -14.78
N LEU A 74 7.47 -1.33 -14.02
CA LEU A 74 8.31 -0.53 -13.14
C LEU A 74 7.84 -0.73 -11.70
N THR A 75 8.75 -1.15 -10.83
CA THR A 75 8.53 -1.11 -9.38
C THR A 75 8.88 0.28 -8.88
N LEU A 76 7.93 0.94 -8.22
CA LEU A 76 8.12 2.19 -7.51
C LEU A 76 8.47 1.85 -6.06
N SER A 77 9.75 1.60 -5.78
CA SER A 77 10.20 1.19 -4.46
C SER A 77 9.98 2.30 -3.44
N SER A 78 9.30 1.99 -2.34
CA SER A 78 8.83 2.97 -1.36
C SER A 78 9.54 2.83 -0.02
N LYS A 79 9.76 3.96 0.65
CA LYS A 79 10.21 3.95 2.05
C LYS A 79 9.14 3.31 2.91
N PHE A 80 9.51 2.26 3.64
CA PHE A 80 8.56 1.49 4.43
C PHE A 80 8.51 2.02 5.86
N TYR A 81 7.40 2.64 6.21
CA TYR A 81 7.08 3.12 7.53
C TYR A 81 5.99 2.26 8.17
N TYR A 82 6.03 2.18 9.50
CA TYR A 82 5.11 1.35 10.26
C TYR A 82 4.48 2.11 11.41
N TYR A 83 3.16 2.04 11.53
CA TYR A 83 2.33 2.80 12.48
C TYR A 83 2.34 4.33 12.33
N SER A 84 3.46 4.94 11.94
CA SER A 84 3.61 6.37 11.63
C SER A 84 4.89 6.57 10.82
N PHE A 85 5.10 7.78 10.30
CA PHE A 85 6.35 8.19 9.66
C PHE A 85 7.52 8.34 10.65
N GLN A 86 7.34 8.01 11.93
CA GLN A 86 8.41 7.96 12.92
C GLN A 86 9.22 6.65 12.85
N PHE A 87 8.64 5.55 12.36
CA PHE A 87 9.28 4.23 12.42
C PHE A 87 9.59 3.71 11.02
N LEU A 88 10.83 3.89 10.58
CA LEU A 88 11.33 3.44 9.29
C LEU A 88 11.84 2.00 9.38
N HIS A 89 11.38 1.12 8.51
CA HIS A 89 11.89 -0.25 8.42
C HIS A 89 13.38 -0.27 8.05
N THR A 90 14.13 -1.17 8.69
CA THR A 90 15.59 -1.26 8.53
C THR A 90 16.04 -2.17 7.38
N GLY A 91 15.11 -2.93 6.80
CA GLY A 91 15.37 -3.83 5.69
C GLY A 91 15.28 -3.15 4.31
N PRO A 92 15.11 -3.93 3.23
CA PRO A 92 14.95 -3.37 1.90
C PRO A 92 13.68 -2.52 1.81
N GLU A 93 13.71 -1.54 0.90
CA GLU A 93 12.53 -0.73 0.60
C GLU A 93 11.35 -1.61 0.15
N TRP A 94 10.13 -1.15 0.44
CA TRP A 94 8.89 -1.80 0.04
C TRP A 94 8.80 -1.82 -1.48
N GLN A 95 8.77 -3.02 -2.08
CA GLN A 95 8.85 -3.20 -3.53
C GLN A 95 7.52 -2.93 -4.25
N HIS A 96 6.82 -1.88 -3.84
CA HIS A 96 5.52 -1.46 -4.35
C HIS A 96 5.32 0.05 -4.11
N PRO A 97 4.48 0.74 -4.91
CA PRO A 97 3.55 0.21 -5.92
C PRO A 97 4.21 -0.18 -7.25
N GLN A 98 3.41 -0.66 -8.22
CA GLN A 98 3.89 -0.91 -9.60
C GLN A 98 3.27 0.05 -10.60
N ALA A 99 4.03 0.36 -11.65
CA ALA A 99 3.58 1.11 -12.80
C ALA A 99 3.76 0.34 -14.12
N THR A 100 2.87 0.61 -15.08
CA THR A 100 2.89 0.11 -16.46
C THR A 100 2.31 1.18 -17.38
N TYR A 101 2.40 0.99 -18.69
CA TYR A 101 1.60 1.75 -19.66
C TYR A 101 0.25 1.08 -19.93
N TYR A 102 -0.76 1.90 -20.21
CA TYR A 102 -1.99 1.49 -20.87
C TYR A 102 -1.73 1.25 -22.37
N GLN A 103 -2.01 0.04 -22.82
CA GLN A 103 -1.73 -0.44 -24.18
C GLN A 103 -2.95 -1.11 -24.82
N GLY A 104 -4.17 -0.72 -24.41
CA GLY A 104 -5.42 -1.38 -24.81
C GLY A 104 -5.45 -2.84 -24.34
N HIS A 105 -5.82 -3.78 -25.22
CA HIS A 105 -5.87 -5.22 -24.91
C HIS A 105 -4.53 -5.84 -24.47
N ARG A 106 -3.39 -5.16 -24.71
CA ARG A 106 -2.06 -5.63 -24.29
C ARG A 106 -1.63 -5.09 -22.93
N THR A 107 -2.47 -4.29 -22.27
CA THR A 107 -2.18 -3.75 -20.94
C THR A 107 -1.97 -4.89 -19.95
N LEU A 108 -0.97 -4.74 -19.08
CA LEU A 108 -0.78 -5.70 -18.00
C LEU A 108 -1.88 -5.51 -16.98
N LYS A 109 -2.64 -6.57 -16.70
CA LYS A 109 -3.65 -6.55 -15.66
C LYS A 109 -3.02 -6.25 -14.29
N PRO A 110 -3.70 -5.51 -13.41
CA PRO A 110 -3.19 -5.15 -12.09
C PRO A 110 -2.58 -6.31 -11.27
N THR A 111 -3.25 -7.47 -11.21
CA THR A 111 -2.75 -8.66 -10.50
C THR A 111 -1.48 -9.21 -11.12
N ASN A 112 -1.46 -9.33 -12.45
CA ASN A 112 -0.25 -9.73 -13.17
C ASN A 112 0.89 -8.72 -12.99
N LEU A 113 0.59 -7.43 -12.85
CA LEU A 113 1.60 -6.42 -12.61
C LEU A 113 2.21 -6.58 -11.20
N ARG A 114 1.37 -6.68 -10.16
CA ARG A 114 1.80 -6.84 -8.75
C ARG A 114 2.58 -8.11 -8.50
N ASN A 115 2.13 -9.23 -9.05
CA ASN A 115 2.79 -10.53 -8.87
C ASN A 115 4.04 -10.68 -9.76
N GLY A 116 4.28 -9.73 -10.66
CA GLY A 116 5.32 -9.86 -11.67
C GLY A 116 5.04 -11.02 -12.63
N ASP A 117 3.78 -11.23 -13.01
CA ASP A 117 3.26 -12.25 -13.92
C ASP A 117 2.71 -11.69 -15.23
N GLY A 118 2.30 -12.56 -16.16
CA GLY A 118 1.79 -12.19 -17.48
C GLY A 118 2.87 -11.93 -18.53
N GLY A 119 2.49 -12.07 -19.81
CA GLY A 119 3.41 -12.05 -20.94
C GLY A 119 4.38 -13.25 -20.99
N PHE A 120 5.26 -13.27 -21.98
CA PHE A 120 6.19 -14.38 -22.20
C PHE A 120 7.23 -14.50 -21.07
N ARG A 121 7.26 -15.66 -20.40
CA ARG A 121 8.04 -15.90 -19.17
C ARG A 121 9.54 -15.60 -19.35
N ALA A 122 10.14 -16.02 -20.48
CA ALA A 122 11.57 -15.84 -20.72
C ALA A 122 12.02 -14.36 -20.81
N PHE A 123 11.15 -13.48 -21.31
CA PHE A 123 11.47 -12.04 -21.47
C PHE A 123 10.93 -11.18 -20.33
N ARG A 124 10.37 -11.79 -19.28
CA ARG A 124 9.70 -11.04 -18.22
C ARG A 124 10.69 -10.22 -17.38
N PHE A 125 11.86 -10.79 -17.11
CA PHE A 125 12.92 -10.13 -16.34
C PHE A 125 13.48 -8.89 -17.06
N LEU A 126 13.73 -9.00 -18.37
CA LEU A 126 14.27 -7.90 -19.20
C LEU A 126 13.33 -6.69 -19.33
N LYS A 127 12.06 -6.84 -18.96
CA LYS A 127 11.03 -5.79 -19.05
C LYS A 127 10.71 -5.17 -17.69
N ARG A 128 11.54 -5.41 -16.67
CA ARG A 128 11.40 -4.87 -15.32
C ARG A 128 12.41 -3.76 -15.07
N GLY A 129 12.01 -2.76 -14.31
CA GLY A 129 12.89 -1.75 -13.72
C GLY A 129 12.46 -1.47 -12.29
N VAL A 130 13.35 -0.83 -11.53
CA VAL A 130 13.06 -0.34 -10.17
C VAL A 130 13.43 1.14 -10.12
N LEU A 131 12.50 1.97 -9.66
CA LEU A 131 12.77 3.34 -9.27
C LEU A 131 12.80 3.40 -7.74
N SER A 132 13.99 3.63 -7.17
CA SER A 132 14.19 3.72 -5.72
C SER A 132 13.64 5.01 -5.14
N ASN A 133 13.26 4.99 -3.86
CA ASN A 133 12.73 6.15 -3.14
C ASN A 133 11.55 6.84 -3.87
N ALA A 134 10.73 6.05 -4.56
CA ALA A 134 9.65 6.54 -5.42
C ALA A 134 8.37 6.91 -4.64
N GLY A 135 8.26 6.48 -3.39
CA GLY A 135 7.04 6.64 -2.60
C GLY A 135 7.26 6.43 -1.11
N TRP A 136 6.15 6.49 -0.39
CA TRP A 136 6.03 6.09 1.00
C TRP A 136 5.02 4.94 1.10
N HIS A 137 5.32 3.96 1.94
CA HIS A 137 4.37 2.95 2.37
C HIS A 137 4.20 3.08 3.89
N CYS A 138 2.99 3.36 4.37
CA CYS A 138 2.72 3.54 5.81
C CYS A 138 1.77 2.45 6.30
N SER A 139 2.31 1.29 6.65
CA SER A 139 1.48 0.17 7.08
C SER A 139 0.92 0.41 8.48
N SER A 140 -0.36 0.11 8.64
CA SER A 140 -1.10 0.23 9.91
C SER A 140 -1.08 1.63 10.53
N CYS A 141 -0.97 2.67 9.71
CA CYS A 141 -0.99 4.06 10.16
C CYS A 141 -2.42 4.56 10.40
N PHE A 142 -3.06 4.10 11.48
CA PHE A 142 -4.45 4.41 11.80
C PHE A 142 -4.62 5.35 13.01
N PRO A 143 -5.64 6.23 13.02
CA PRO A 143 -5.96 7.10 14.15
C PRO A 143 -6.56 6.36 15.35
N THR A 144 -7.14 5.17 15.16
CA THR A 144 -7.84 4.43 16.22
C THR A 144 -7.43 2.97 16.28
N ILE A 145 -7.55 2.37 17.47
CA ILE A 145 -7.35 0.93 17.67
C ILE A 145 -8.42 0.15 16.92
N ASP A 146 -9.66 0.63 16.89
CA ASP A 146 -10.73 -0.05 16.15
C ASP A 146 -10.41 -0.18 14.65
N GLN A 147 -9.82 0.85 14.03
CA GLN A 147 -9.38 0.76 12.62
C GLN A 147 -8.20 -0.21 12.45
N PHE A 148 -7.28 -0.23 13.41
CA PHE A 148 -6.18 -1.19 13.43
C PHE A 148 -6.71 -2.62 13.48
N LEU A 149 -7.61 -2.92 14.41
CA LEU A 149 -8.24 -4.24 14.56
C LEU A 149 -9.05 -4.61 13.32
N ASN A 150 -9.79 -3.67 12.72
CA ASN A 150 -10.53 -3.92 11.49
C ASN A 150 -9.60 -4.30 10.32
N LYS A 151 -8.44 -3.64 10.21
CA LYS A 151 -7.41 -4.04 9.22
C LYS A 151 -6.90 -5.46 9.49
N MET A 152 -6.68 -5.83 10.75
CA MET A 152 -6.21 -7.19 11.10
C MET A 152 -7.19 -8.28 10.70
N VAL A 153 -8.50 -8.04 10.82
CA VAL A 153 -9.54 -8.98 10.37
C VAL A 153 -9.43 -9.27 8.87
N SER A 154 -8.94 -8.30 8.09
CA SER A 154 -8.84 -8.39 6.63
C SER A 154 -7.53 -9.01 6.13
N PHE A 155 -6.66 -9.51 7.02
CA PHE A 155 -5.40 -10.12 6.60
C PHE A 155 -5.58 -11.52 5.99
N SER A 156 -4.97 -11.73 4.83
CA SER A 156 -4.88 -13.05 4.19
C SER A 156 -4.14 -14.07 5.07
N HIS A 157 -3.19 -13.61 5.88
CA HIS A 157 -2.50 -14.43 6.89
C HIS A 157 -3.34 -14.56 8.16
N ARG A 158 -4.23 -15.55 8.19
CA ARG A 158 -5.20 -15.76 9.29
C ARG A 158 -4.60 -15.80 10.70
N TRP A 159 -3.34 -16.25 10.84
CA TRP A 159 -2.68 -16.34 12.15
C TRP A 159 -2.43 -14.97 12.80
N MET A 160 -2.31 -13.91 11.99
CA MET A 160 -2.06 -12.54 12.48
C MET A 160 -3.28 -11.92 13.17
N ASN A 161 -4.45 -12.56 13.06
CA ASN A 161 -5.72 -12.11 13.63
C ASN A 161 -6.15 -12.90 14.89
N ARG A 162 -5.25 -13.69 15.48
CA ARG A 162 -5.52 -14.44 16.72
C ARG A 162 -5.73 -13.51 17.91
N GLU A 163 -6.51 -13.97 18.88
CA GLU A 163 -6.89 -13.20 20.09
C GLU A 163 -5.67 -12.65 20.85
N GLU A 164 -4.57 -13.39 20.87
CA GLU A 164 -3.31 -13.00 21.51
C GLU A 164 -2.75 -11.64 21.02
N TYR A 165 -3.07 -11.22 19.79
CA TYR A 165 -2.64 -9.96 19.18
C TYR A 165 -3.71 -8.86 19.21
N ARG A 166 -4.89 -9.12 19.78
CA ARG A 166 -6.04 -8.18 19.77
C ARG A 166 -6.14 -7.33 21.02
N ASP A 167 -5.29 -7.59 22.02
CA ASP A 167 -5.23 -6.84 23.26
C ASP A 167 -4.82 -5.37 23.02
N LYS A 168 -5.67 -4.44 23.46
CA LYS A 168 -5.53 -3.01 23.20
C LYS A 168 -4.26 -2.41 23.85
N ASP A 169 -3.89 -2.90 25.02
CA ASP A 169 -2.71 -2.43 25.75
C ASP A 169 -1.43 -2.89 25.06
N LYS A 170 -1.38 -4.16 24.60
CA LYS A 170 -0.28 -4.69 23.80
C LYS A 170 -0.14 -3.97 22.46
N ILE A 171 -1.24 -3.73 21.76
CA ILE A 171 -1.24 -2.96 20.50
C ILE A 171 -0.68 -1.57 20.75
N THR A 172 -1.19 -0.85 21.75
CA THR A 172 -0.74 0.50 22.08
C THR A 172 0.74 0.52 22.45
N ALA A 173 1.19 -0.43 23.28
CA ALA A 173 2.59 -0.56 23.66
C ALA A 173 3.51 -0.84 22.46
N ALA A 174 3.11 -1.75 21.56
CA ALA A 174 3.86 -2.05 20.34
C ALA A 174 3.96 -0.83 19.42
N VAL A 175 2.83 -0.15 19.20
CA VAL A 175 2.73 1.06 18.36
C VAL A 175 3.58 2.20 18.89
N ARG A 176 3.52 2.45 20.21
CA ARG A 176 4.33 3.47 20.87
C ARG A 176 5.83 3.21 20.76
N GLN A 177 6.21 1.94 20.84
CA GLN A 177 7.61 1.50 20.79
C GLN A 177 8.13 1.30 19.37
N GLY A 178 7.25 1.29 18.36
CA GLY A 178 7.62 0.95 16.98
C GLY A 178 8.07 -0.51 16.83
N LYS A 179 7.56 -1.42 17.66
CA LYS A 179 7.89 -2.85 17.60
C LYS A 179 6.84 -3.59 16.82
N ASP A 180 7.25 -4.62 16.09
CA ASP A 180 6.32 -5.51 15.40
C ASP A 180 5.37 -6.19 16.40
N LEU A 181 4.06 -5.99 16.24
CA LEU A 181 3.03 -6.57 17.11
C LEU A 181 3.10 -8.11 17.13
N TRP A 182 3.55 -8.73 16.04
CA TRP A 182 3.64 -10.18 15.89
C TRP A 182 4.99 -10.77 16.29
N GLY A 183 5.92 -9.95 16.79
CA GLY A 183 7.22 -10.40 17.29
C GLY A 183 8.14 -10.99 16.22
N ARG A 184 7.97 -10.61 14.94
CA ARG A 184 8.78 -11.12 13.84
C ARG A 184 10.19 -10.52 13.88
N GLU A 185 11.22 -11.35 13.89
CA GLU A 185 12.61 -10.89 14.05
C GLU A 185 13.12 -10.07 12.86
N GLN A 186 12.60 -10.31 11.65
CA GLN A 186 13.01 -9.59 10.45
C GLN A 186 12.44 -8.17 10.35
N ASP A 187 11.38 -7.87 11.09
CA ASP A 187 10.65 -6.60 11.00
C ASP A 187 11.09 -5.66 12.12
N LYS A 188 12.25 -5.03 11.90
CA LYS A 188 12.84 -4.04 12.80
C LYS A 188 12.71 -2.63 12.24
N PHE A 189 12.39 -1.69 13.12
CA PHE A 189 12.14 -0.30 12.75
C PHE A 189 13.06 0.65 13.52
N LEU A 190 13.67 1.57 12.78
CA LEU A 190 14.42 2.70 13.32
C LEU A 190 13.44 3.84 13.60
N ARG A 191 13.46 4.31 14.85
CA ARG A 191 12.73 5.51 15.25
C ARG A 191 13.49 6.76 14.82
N ILE A 192 12.86 7.61 14.02
CA ILE A 192 13.42 8.87 13.51
C ILE A 192 12.71 10.02 14.21
N GLU A 193 13.44 10.73 15.07
CA GLU A 193 12.91 11.95 15.69
C GLU A 193 12.80 13.09 14.68
N ASN A 194 11.69 13.82 14.73
CA ASN A 194 11.42 14.96 13.85
C ASN A 194 11.56 14.65 12.35
N ASN A 195 11.18 13.44 11.92
CA ASN A 195 11.23 13.05 10.51
C ASN A 195 10.53 14.11 9.63
N LYS A 196 11.14 14.43 8.48
CA LYS A 196 10.60 15.35 7.48
C LYS A 196 10.19 14.63 6.19
N ASP A 197 10.54 13.36 6.06
CA ASP A 197 10.24 12.55 4.88
C ASP A 197 8.86 11.89 5.00
N MET A 198 7.81 12.63 4.67
CA MET A 198 6.42 12.17 4.71
C MET A 198 5.55 12.92 3.67
N PRO A 199 4.34 12.44 3.35
CA PRO A 199 3.43 13.14 2.45
C PRO A 199 3.17 14.59 2.91
N PRO A 200 3.25 15.60 2.03
CA PRO A 200 3.20 17.01 2.43
C PRO A 200 1.93 17.45 3.18
N LEU A 201 0.82 16.72 3.03
CA LEU A 201 -0.43 17.02 3.72
C LEU A 201 -0.35 16.70 5.22
N VAL A 202 0.43 15.69 5.61
CA VAL A 202 0.56 15.22 6.99
C VAL A 202 1.05 16.33 7.93
N PRO A 203 2.19 17.01 7.67
CA PRO A 203 2.66 18.10 8.53
C PRO A 203 1.85 19.39 8.37
N LYS A 204 1.07 19.55 7.29
CA LYS A 204 0.22 20.73 7.08
C LYS A 204 -1.07 20.68 7.88
N GLU A 205 -1.56 19.48 8.21
CA GLU A 205 -2.81 19.27 8.94
C GLU A 205 -2.61 18.38 10.18
N PRO A 206 -1.80 18.82 11.16
CA PRO A 206 -1.46 18.01 12.33
C PRO A 206 -2.67 17.67 13.21
N SER A 207 -3.72 18.49 13.21
CA SER A 207 -4.97 18.18 13.91
C SER A 207 -5.67 16.93 13.36
N ARG A 208 -5.48 16.64 12.07
CA ARG A 208 -6.06 15.47 11.39
C ARG A 208 -5.09 14.30 11.32
N PHE A 209 -3.80 14.55 11.16
CA PHE A 209 -2.80 13.51 10.86
C PHE A 209 -1.67 13.42 11.90
N GLY A 210 -1.79 14.03 13.07
CA GLY A 210 -0.74 14.04 14.10
C GLY A 210 -0.27 12.63 14.50
N TYR A 211 -1.18 11.65 14.54
CA TYR A 211 -0.86 10.24 14.80
C TYR A 211 0.06 9.61 13.73
N MET A 212 0.06 10.13 12.50
CA MET A 212 0.99 9.70 11.45
C MET A 212 2.37 10.35 11.60
N MET A 213 2.49 11.44 12.34
CA MET A 213 3.77 12.13 12.58
C MET A 213 4.49 11.57 13.80
N SER A 214 3.73 11.25 14.86
CA SER A 214 4.28 10.84 16.15
C SER A 214 3.31 9.89 16.86
N ARG A 215 3.86 8.80 17.38
CA ARG A 215 3.16 7.85 18.26
C ARG A 215 3.58 8.01 19.72
N ASN A 216 4.02 9.22 20.08
CA ASN A 216 4.43 9.52 21.46
C ASN A 216 3.21 9.62 22.39
N GLY A 217 3.50 9.54 23.69
CA GLY A 217 2.48 9.63 24.74
C GLY A 217 1.89 8.28 25.14
N MET A 218 1.09 8.29 26.21
CA MET A 218 0.53 7.05 26.77
C MET A 218 -0.39 6.33 25.79
N SER A 219 -1.18 7.07 25.01
CA SER A 219 -2.12 6.50 24.05
C SER A 219 -1.52 6.11 22.70
N ALA A 220 -0.22 6.32 22.50
CA ALA A 220 0.43 6.16 21.21
C ALA A 220 -0.26 6.95 20.07
N GLY A 221 -0.91 8.07 20.39
CA GLY A 221 -1.66 8.88 19.40
C GLY A 221 -2.97 8.24 18.91
N PHE A 222 -3.46 7.17 19.55
CA PHE A 222 -4.81 6.67 19.31
C PHE A 222 -5.86 7.58 19.94
N LEU A 223 -6.92 7.87 19.19
CA LEU A 223 -8.02 8.74 19.63
C LEU A 223 -9.03 8.04 20.55
N ASP A 224 -9.10 6.71 20.48
CA ASP A 224 -10.06 5.85 21.17
C ASP A 224 -9.42 5.08 22.34
N TYR A 225 -8.26 5.52 22.81
CA TYR A 225 -7.53 4.88 23.90
C TYR A 225 -7.01 5.91 24.90
N ASN A 226 -7.60 5.90 26.09
CA ASN A 226 -7.15 6.67 27.23
C ASN A 226 -6.39 5.69 28.12
N GLY A 227 -5.07 5.62 27.98
CA GLY A 227 -4.26 4.64 28.72
C GLY A 227 -4.57 4.65 30.21
N ASN A 228 -4.67 3.46 30.81
CA ASN A 228 -4.69 3.32 32.27
C ASN A 228 -3.32 3.65 32.87
#